data_AF-A0A961B5H7-F1
#
_entry.id   AF-A0A961B5H7-F1
#
_cell.length_a   1.000
_cell.length_b   1.000
_cell.length_c   1.000
_cell.angle_alpha   90.00
_cell.angle_beta   90.00
_cell.angle_gamma   90.00
#
_symmetry.space_group_name_H-M   'P 1'
#
loop_
_entity.id
_entity.type
_entity.pdbx_description
1 polymer ?
#
loop_
_entity_poly.entity_id
_entity_poly.type
_entity_poly.pdbx_seq_one_letter_code
_entity_poly.pdbx_strand_id
1 'polypeptide(L)'
;MLHVRLTDEPRSVTYSILAGVWAIVALYAIAHDQYIVRIAPEHFTIYHEPLWGIANPKWLAAAYALRASIGPGFVLGFACVIVGRNGSRPKVSKWALFAGTAAVVAATEIVSAGSGWWTDRTKRELFPHAWYPDATLPLRITTTMQITCYLASAFFSLVFLLIVNRQRSRLALKN
;
A
#
# COMPACT_ATOMS: atom_id res chain seq x y z
N MET A 1 -21.65 26.22 -15.33
CA MET A 1 -20.70 25.15 -14.90
C MET A 1 -20.58 25.20 -13.38
N LEU A 2 -21.24 24.30 -12.65
CA LEU A 2 -21.09 24.19 -11.20
C LEU A 2 -19.70 23.62 -10.90
N HIS A 3 -18.84 24.40 -10.24
CA HIS A 3 -17.58 23.90 -9.70
C HIS A 3 -17.89 22.99 -8.50
N VAL A 4 -18.01 21.69 -8.76
CA VAL A 4 -18.10 20.67 -7.70
C VAL A 4 -16.75 20.64 -6.98
N ARG A 5 -16.70 21.22 -5.78
CA ARG A 5 -15.53 21.09 -4.88
C ARG A 5 -15.69 19.80 -4.09
N LEU A 6 -14.73 18.89 -4.22
CA LEU A 6 -14.65 17.65 -3.44
C LEU A 6 -14.54 17.92 -1.93
N THR A 7 -13.88 19.02 -1.56
CA THR A 7 -13.70 19.47 -0.17
C THR A 7 -13.62 20.99 -0.11
N ASP A 8 -13.87 21.57 1.06
CA ASP A 8 -13.59 22.98 1.37
C ASP A 8 -12.09 23.26 1.61
N GLU A 9 -11.21 22.32 1.25
CA GLU A 9 -9.77 22.48 1.43
C GLU A 9 -9.12 23.20 0.24
N PRO A 10 -8.03 23.96 0.48
CA PRO A 10 -7.19 24.44 -0.61
C PRO A 10 -6.71 23.27 -1.46
N ARG A 11 -6.75 23.42 -2.79
CA ARG A 11 -6.30 22.39 -3.74
C ARG A 11 -4.88 21.90 -3.45
N SER A 12 -4.00 22.79 -3.01
CA SER A 12 -2.61 22.45 -2.62
C SER A 12 -2.54 21.45 -1.46
N VAL A 13 -3.46 21.53 -0.49
CA VAL A 13 -3.51 20.58 0.63
C VAL A 13 -4.01 19.23 0.16
N THR A 14 -5.08 19.20 -0.65
CA THR A 14 -5.59 17.97 -1.25
C THR A 14 -4.52 17.27 -2.09
N TYR A 15 -3.87 17.99 -3.02
CA TYR A 15 -2.81 17.43 -3.84
C TYR A 15 -1.60 16.98 -3.03
N SER A 16 -1.23 17.74 -1.99
CA SER A 16 -0.16 17.33 -1.07
C SER A 16 -0.48 16.01 -0.37
N ILE A 17 -1.73 15.78 0.05
CA ILE A 17 -2.12 14.53 0.69
C ILE A 17 -2.13 13.38 -0.31
N LEU A 18 -2.75 13.57 -1.49
CA LEU A 18 -2.80 12.54 -2.53
C LEU A 18 -1.40 12.12 -2.97
N ALA A 19 -0.56 13.08 -3.36
CA ALA A 19 0.80 12.81 -3.80
C ALA A 19 1.68 12.27 -2.66
N GLY A 20 1.53 12.78 -1.43
CA GLY A 20 2.30 12.32 -0.27
C GLY A 20 1.97 10.89 0.14
N VAL A 21 0.68 10.53 0.19
CA VAL A 21 0.25 9.15 0.49
C VAL A 21 0.70 8.21 -0.62
N TRP A 22 0.49 8.56 -1.89
CA TRP A 22 0.98 7.76 -3.01
C TRP A 22 2.50 7.58 -2.97
N ALA A 23 3.27 8.64 -2.71
CA ALA A 23 4.72 8.56 -2.62
C ALA A 23 5.20 7.61 -1.51
N ILE A 24 4.55 7.62 -0.34
CA ILE A 24 4.85 6.67 0.74
C ILE A 24 4.59 5.23 0.28
N VAL A 25 3.45 4.98 -0.36
CA VAL A 25 3.07 3.64 -0.87
C VAL A 25 4.00 3.19 -2.00
N ALA A 26 4.40 4.09 -2.89
CA ALA A 26 5.32 3.79 -3.99
C ALA A 26 6.72 3.45 -3.48
N LEU A 27 7.26 4.26 -2.55
CA LEU A 27 8.56 3.98 -1.93
C LEU A 27 8.56 2.65 -1.18
N TYR A 28 7.47 2.36 -0.46
CA TYR A 28 7.25 1.07 0.17
C TYR A 28 7.25 -0.08 -0.84
N ALA A 29 6.40 0.00 -1.88
CA ALA A 29 6.28 -1.05 -2.89
C ALA A 29 7.61 -1.31 -3.60
N ILE A 30 8.38 -0.26 -3.92
CA ILE A 30 9.71 -0.42 -4.51
C ILE A 30 10.63 -1.16 -3.55
N ALA A 31 10.69 -0.76 -2.28
CA ALA A 31 11.53 -1.42 -1.28
C ALA A 31 11.14 -2.88 -1.05
N HIS A 32 9.84 -3.18 -1.00
CA HIS A 32 9.27 -4.52 -0.92
C HIS A 32 9.73 -5.38 -2.11
N ASP A 33 9.47 -4.91 -3.33
CA ASP A 33 9.76 -5.66 -4.55
C ASP A 33 11.26 -5.89 -4.77
N GLN A 34 12.13 -4.99 -4.26
CA GLN A 34 13.58 -5.15 -4.38
C GLN A 34 14.15 -6.35 -3.64
N TYR A 35 13.51 -6.85 -2.58
CA TYR A 35 13.93 -8.13 -1.99
C TYR A 35 13.14 -9.31 -2.56
N ILE A 36 11.88 -9.13 -2.96
CA ILE A 36 11.10 -10.17 -3.65
C ILE A 36 11.84 -10.64 -4.90
N VAL A 37 12.34 -9.71 -5.71
CA VAL A 37 13.10 -10.02 -6.93
C VAL A 37 14.45 -10.69 -6.66
N ARG A 38 15.00 -10.58 -5.44
CA ARG A 38 16.20 -11.32 -5.04
C ARG A 38 15.89 -12.76 -4.62
N ILE A 39 14.66 -13.02 -4.16
CA ILE A 39 14.19 -14.35 -3.78
C ILE A 39 13.77 -15.12 -5.03
N ALA A 40 12.93 -14.52 -5.88
CA ALA A 40 12.40 -15.12 -7.10
C ALA A 40 12.40 -14.08 -8.25
N PRO A 41 13.51 -13.90 -8.98
CA PRO A 41 13.56 -13.04 -10.17
C PRO A 41 12.45 -13.36 -11.18
N GLU A 42 12.14 -14.65 -11.34
CA GLU A 42 11.09 -15.19 -12.21
C GLU A 42 9.69 -14.67 -11.86
N HIS A 43 9.46 -14.23 -10.61
CA HIS A 43 8.23 -13.55 -10.22
C HIS A 43 7.96 -12.36 -11.14
N PHE A 44 9.01 -11.64 -11.56
CA PHE A 44 8.89 -10.44 -12.41
C PHE A 44 9.25 -10.68 -13.88
N THR A 45 10.02 -11.72 -14.21
CA THR A 45 10.46 -11.93 -15.61
C THR A 45 9.63 -12.97 -16.37
N ILE A 46 8.93 -13.88 -15.67
CA ILE A 46 8.09 -14.91 -16.30
C ILE A 46 6.61 -14.54 -16.15
N TYR A 47 6.20 -14.16 -14.94
CA TYR A 47 4.78 -13.91 -14.62
C TYR A 47 4.31 -12.48 -14.89
N HIS A 48 5.19 -11.68 -15.50
CA HIS A 48 4.93 -10.29 -15.83
C HIS A 48 5.56 -9.95 -17.18
N GLU A 49 4.83 -9.21 -18.02
CA GLU A 49 5.38 -8.71 -19.29
C GLU A 49 6.44 -7.63 -19.03
N PRO A 50 7.53 -7.58 -19.81
CA PRO A 50 8.52 -6.52 -19.66
C PRO A 50 7.90 -5.13 -19.86
N LEU A 51 7.95 -4.29 -18.81
CA LEU A 51 7.52 -2.90 -18.91
C LEU A 51 8.60 -2.09 -19.62
N TRP A 52 8.22 -1.37 -20.67
CA TRP A 52 9.09 -0.43 -21.38
C TRP A 52 10.40 -1.05 -21.88
N GLY A 53 10.39 -2.35 -22.20
CA GLY A 53 11.58 -3.08 -22.65
C GLY A 53 12.64 -3.31 -21.56
N ILE A 54 12.31 -3.13 -20.28
CA ILE A 54 13.25 -3.36 -19.18
C ILE A 54 13.49 -4.86 -19.01
N ALA A 55 14.72 -5.29 -19.30
CA ALA A 55 15.15 -6.69 -19.16
C ALA A 55 15.78 -7.00 -17.78
N ASN A 56 16.32 -6.00 -17.09
CA ASN A 56 16.94 -6.21 -15.78
C ASN A 56 15.85 -6.44 -14.71
N PRO A 57 15.86 -7.57 -13.98
CA PRO A 57 14.79 -7.89 -13.03
C PRO A 57 14.60 -6.83 -11.95
N LYS A 58 15.67 -6.22 -11.42
CA LYS A 58 15.59 -5.22 -10.34
C LYS A 58 14.89 -3.94 -10.80
N TRP A 59 15.22 -3.49 -12.01
CA TRP A 59 14.57 -2.33 -12.62
C TRP A 59 13.14 -2.63 -13.03
N LEU A 60 12.87 -3.85 -13.51
CA LEU A 60 11.52 -4.29 -13.86
C LEU A 60 10.62 -4.35 -12.62
N ALA A 61 11.13 -4.88 -11.51
CA ALA A 61 10.45 -4.89 -10.22
C ALA A 61 10.13 -3.47 -9.73
N ALA A 62 11.08 -2.52 -9.81
CA ALA A 62 10.82 -1.12 -9.46
C ALA A 62 9.76 -0.46 -10.36
N ALA A 63 9.76 -0.75 -11.66
CA ALA A 63 8.75 -0.25 -12.60
C ALA A 63 7.35 -0.79 -12.28
N TYR A 64 7.25 -2.08 -11.96
CA TYR A 64 6.01 -2.70 -11.53
C TYR A 64 5.50 -2.16 -10.20
N ALA A 65 6.38 -2.01 -9.20
CA ALA A 65 6.06 -1.38 -7.93
C ALA A 65 5.46 0.02 -8.12
N LEU A 66 6.08 0.85 -8.97
CA LEU A 66 5.59 2.19 -9.26
C LEU A 66 4.20 2.15 -9.91
N ARG A 67 4.00 1.31 -10.93
CA ARG A 67 2.72 1.13 -11.61
C ARG A 67 1.63 0.62 -10.65
N ALA A 68 1.94 -0.40 -9.86
CA ALA A 68 1.02 -1.04 -8.95
C ALA A 68 0.62 -0.11 -7.79
N SER A 69 1.53 0.74 -7.31
CA SER A 69 1.28 1.67 -6.20
C SER A 69 0.25 2.76 -6.52
N ILE A 70 0.00 3.07 -7.79
CA ILE A 70 -0.94 4.12 -8.23
C ILE A 70 -2.34 3.84 -7.66
N GLY A 71 -2.87 2.63 -7.84
CA GLY A 71 -4.21 2.27 -7.39
C GLY A 71 -4.38 2.42 -5.87
N PRO A 72 -3.71 1.60 -5.05
CA PRO A 72 -3.83 1.66 -3.60
C PRO A 72 -3.41 3.01 -3.01
N GLY A 73 -2.35 3.63 -3.53
CA GLY A 73 -1.84 4.91 -3.05
C GLY A 73 -2.84 6.05 -3.23
N PHE A 74 -3.44 6.19 -4.43
CA PHE A 74 -4.45 7.21 -4.64
C PHE A 74 -5.78 6.88 -3.94
N VAL A 75 -6.22 5.62 -3.92
CA VAL A 75 -7.45 5.22 -3.21
C VAL A 75 -7.34 5.57 -1.72
N LEU A 76 -6.23 5.21 -1.07
CA LEU A 76 -6.00 5.57 0.33
C LEU A 76 -5.86 7.09 0.50
N GLY A 77 -5.16 7.78 -0.42
CA GLY A 77 -5.04 9.23 -0.40
C GLY A 77 -6.38 9.94 -0.43
N PHE A 78 -7.29 9.52 -1.32
CA PHE A 78 -8.65 10.06 -1.42
C PHE A 78 -9.44 9.76 -0.15
N ALA A 79 -9.36 8.54 0.38
CA ALA A 79 -10.01 8.18 1.63
C ALA A 79 -9.50 9.04 2.81
N CYS A 80 -8.20 9.32 2.88
CA CYS A 80 -7.60 10.22 3.87
C CYS A 80 -8.13 11.66 3.76
N VAL A 81 -8.29 12.18 2.54
CA VAL A 81 -8.87 13.51 2.32
C VAL A 81 -10.34 13.53 2.77
N ILE A 82 -11.14 12.55 2.36
CA ILE A 82 -12.57 12.46 2.69
C ILE A 82 -12.76 12.31 4.21
N VAL A 83 -12.13 11.29 4.80
CA VAL A 83 -12.33 10.95 6.21
C VAL A 83 -11.65 11.96 7.13
N GLY A 84 -10.43 12.41 6.79
CA GLY A 84 -9.61 13.27 7.64
C GLY A 84 -9.92 14.75 7.56
N ARG A 85 -10.46 15.23 6.42
CA ARG A 85 -10.47 16.67 6.10
C ARG A 85 -11.76 17.20 5.49
N ASN A 86 -12.66 16.36 4.99
CA ASN A 86 -13.90 16.84 4.37
C ASN A 86 -14.91 17.40 5.40
N GLY A 87 -15.65 18.42 4.99
CA GLY A 87 -16.70 19.08 5.76
C GLY A 87 -16.22 19.98 6.91
N SER A 88 -17.15 20.36 7.78
CA SER A 88 -16.94 21.33 8.86
C SER A 88 -16.31 20.76 10.14
N ARG A 89 -16.24 19.43 10.29
CA ARG A 89 -15.61 18.79 11.47
C ARG A 89 -14.12 19.13 11.53
N PRO A 90 -13.50 19.18 12.73
CA PRO A 90 -12.08 19.48 12.88
C PRO A 90 -11.20 18.64 11.94
N LYS A 91 -10.26 19.32 11.28
CA LYS A 91 -9.41 18.73 10.23
C LYS A 91 -8.20 18.05 10.87
N VAL A 92 -7.95 16.79 10.52
CA VAL A 92 -6.74 16.08 10.97
C VAL A 92 -5.53 16.59 10.19
N SER A 93 -4.44 16.94 10.89
CA SER A 93 -3.20 17.41 10.28
C SER A 93 -2.70 16.44 9.20
N LYS A 94 -2.26 16.97 8.05
CA LYS A 94 -1.71 16.15 6.97
C LYS A 94 -0.50 15.33 7.41
N TRP A 95 0.29 15.85 8.35
CA TRP A 95 1.43 15.14 8.93
C TRP A 95 1.00 13.90 9.72
N ALA A 96 -0.12 13.98 10.43
CA ALA A 96 -0.69 12.81 11.11
C ALA A 96 -1.21 11.77 10.10
N LEU A 97 -1.75 12.22 8.95
CA LEU A 97 -2.17 11.32 7.88
C LEU A 97 -0.97 10.61 7.24
N PHE A 98 0.14 11.31 7.01
CA PHE A 98 1.39 10.72 6.51
C PHE A 98 2.01 9.75 7.50
N ALA A 99 2.10 10.12 8.78
CA ALA A 99 2.59 9.22 9.82
C ALA A 99 1.74 7.96 9.96
N GLY A 100 0.41 8.10 9.90
CA GLY A 100 -0.51 6.96 9.91
C GLY A 100 -0.35 6.07 8.68
N THR A 101 -0.16 6.65 7.50
CA THR A 101 0.13 5.90 6.26
C THR A 101 1.45 5.14 6.37
N ALA A 102 2.50 5.77 6.89
CA ALA A 102 3.79 5.13 7.14
C ALA A 102 3.66 3.96 8.12
N ALA A 103 2.85 4.11 9.17
CA ALA A 103 2.55 3.03 10.11
C ALA A 103 1.78 1.87 9.46
N VAL A 104 0.83 2.16 8.56
CA VAL A 104 0.09 1.14 7.79
C VAL A 104 1.04 0.32 6.92
N VAL A 105 1.93 0.95 6.15
CA VAL A 105 2.87 0.21 5.29
C VAL A 105 3.89 -0.58 6.13
N ALA A 106 4.35 -0.05 7.27
CA ALA A 106 5.23 -0.77 8.17
C ALA A 106 4.57 -2.00 8.79
N ALA A 107 3.32 -1.88 9.26
CA ALA A 107 2.57 -3.01 9.81
C ALA A 107 2.27 -4.07 8.73
N THR A 108 1.93 -3.64 7.51
CA THR A 108 1.74 -4.50 6.35
C THR A 108 3.00 -5.31 6.05
N GLU A 109 4.14 -4.63 6.03
CA GLU A 109 5.44 -5.24 5.74
C GLU A 109 5.84 -6.27 6.79
N ILE A 110 5.64 -5.99 8.08
CA ILE A 110 5.93 -6.93 9.17
C ILE A 110 5.13 -8.23 8.99
N VAL A 111 3.83 -8.12 8.69
CA VAL A 111 2.96 -9.29 8.50
C VAL A 111 3.31 -10.04 7.22
N SER A 112 3.57 -9.31 6.13
CA SER A 112 4.00 -9.87 4.85
C SER A 112 5.33 -10.63 4.98
N ALA A 113 6.36 -9.99 5.55
CA ALA A 113 7.65 -10.62 5.80
C ALA A 113 7.55 -11.83 6.73
N GLY A 114 6.74 -11.73 7.79
CA GLY A 114 6.44 -12.85 8.68
C GLY A 114 5.81 -14.05 7.95
N SER A 115 4.90 -13.80 7.00
CA SER A 115 4.26 -14.85 6.20
C SER A 115 5.25 -15.55 5.24
N GLY A 116 6.16 -14.78 4.63
CA GLY A 116 7.23 -15.32 3.79
C GLY A 116 8.21 -16.16 4.59
N TRP A 117 8.63 -15.67 5.76
CA TRP A 117 9.47 -16.42 6.70
C TRP A 117 8.81 -17.72 7.15
N TRP A 118 7.51 -17.69 7.50
CA TRP A 118 6.77 -18.89 7.88
C TRP A 118 6.72 -19.91 6.74
N THR A 119 6.49 -19.46 5.51
CA THR A 119 6.48 -20.30 4.30
C THR A 119 7.85 -20.93 4.08
N ASP A 120 8.93 -20.16 4.23
CA ASP A 120 10.28 -20.69 4.14
C ASP A 120 10.57 -21.75 5.20
N ARG A 121 10.14 -21.56 6.46
CA ARG A 121 10.40 -22.53 7.53
C ARG A 121 9.58 -23.80 7.42
N THR A 122 8.31 -23.67 7.06
CA THR A 122 7.38 -24.81 7.03
C THR A 122 7.36 -25.53 5.69
N LYS A 123 7.82 -24.86 4.62
CA LYS A 123 7.68 -25.31 3.22
C LYS A 123 6.23 -25.59 2.83
N ARG A 124 5.26 -24.98 3.53
CA ARG A 124 3.81 -25.11 3.31
C ARG A 124 3.27 -23.85 2.67
N GLU A 125 2.18 -24.01 1.93
CA GLU A 125 1.40 -22.91 1.39
C GLU A 125 0.50 -22.33 2.49
N LEU A 126 0.42 -21.00 2.58
CA LEU A 126 -0.47 -20.31 3.51
C LEU A 126 -1.85 -20.07 2.88
N PHE A 127 -1.89 -19.93 1.55
CA PHE A 127 -3.09 -19.68 0.76
C PHE A 127 -3.49 -20.93 -0.04
N PRO A 128 -4.68 -20.95 -0.66
CA PRO A 128 -5.07 -22.04 -1.54
C PRO A 128 -4.07 -22.23 -2.69
N HIS A 129 -3.75 -23.50 -3.01
CA HIS A 129 -2.78 -23.85 -4.04
C HIS A 129 -3.03 -23.17 -5.40
N ALA A 130 -4.30 -23.01 -5.78
CA ALA A 130 -4.70 -22.37 -7.04
C ALA A 130 -4.30 -20.88 -7.16
N TRP A 131 -3.81 -20.25 -6.09
CA TRP A 131 -3.33 -18.87 -6.09
C TRP A 131 -1.84 -18.75 -6.36
N TYR A 132 -1.11 -19.88 -6.38
CA TYR A 132 0.31 -19.93 -6.69
C TYR A 132 0.51 -20.22 -8.17
N PRO A 133 1.38 -19.48 -8.87
CA PRO A 133 1.67 -19.74 -10.27
C PRO A 133 2.46 -21.03 -10.46
N ASP A 134 3.33 -21.37 -9.49
CA ASP A 134 3.98 -22.67 -9.39
C ASP A 134 4.30 -23.06 -7.94
N ALA A 135 4.72 -24.32 -7.76
CA ALA A 135 5.02 -24.92 -6.46
C ALA A 135 6.49 -24.78 -6.04
N THR A 136 7.32 -24.02 -6.76
CA THR A 136 8.71 -23.82 -6.35
C THR A 136 8.74 -23.04 -5.03
N LEU A 137 9.73 -23.32 -4.18
CA LEU A 137 9.80 -22.66 -2.88
C LEU A 137 9.94 -21.12 -2.99
N PRO A 138 10.81 -20.57 -3.85
CA PRO A 138 10.95 -19.12 -3.98
C PRO A 138 9.65 -18.42 -4.37
N LEU A 139 8.89 -18.99 -5.31
CA LEU A 139 7.60 -18.42 -5.73
C LEU A 139 6.51 -18.61 -4.70
N ARG A 140 6.49 -19.72 -3.96
CA ARG A 140 5.60 -19.87 -2.80
C ARG A 140 5.86 -18.81 -1.74
N ILE A 141 7.12 -18.51 -1.43
CA ILE A 141 7.48 -17.45 -0.47
C ILE A 141 7.00 -16.10 -1.00
N THR A 142 7.43 -15.71 -2.19
CA THR A 142 7.14 -14.37 -2.75
C THR A 142 5.66 -14.14 -3.00
N THR A 143 4.94 -15.13 -3.53
CA THR A 143 3.48 -15.05 -3.74
C THR A 143 2.74 -14.95 -2.41
N THR A 144 3.16 -15.70 -1.39
CA THR A 144 2.58 -15.58 -0.04
C THR A 144 2.78 -14.19 0.54
N MET A 145 3.97 -13.62 0.39
CA MET A 145 4.25 -12.24 0.82
C MET A 145 3.35 -11.24 0.08
N GLN A 146 3.24 -11.37 -1.24
CA GLN A 146 2.44 -10.44 -2.07
C GLN A 146 0.95 -10.48 -1.69
N ILE A 147 0.36 -11.67 -1.58
CA ILE A 147 -1.05 -11.83 -1.21
C ILE A 147 -1.29 -11.30 0.21
N THR A 148 -0.40 -11.63 1.15
CA THR A 148 -0.47 -11.13 2.52
C THR A 148 -0.39 -9.60 2.56
N CYS A 149 0.48 -8.99 1.75
CA CYS A 149 0.61 -7.54 1.64
C CYS A 149 -0.72 -6.90 1.21
N TYR A 150 -1.39 -7.42 0.18
CA TYR A 150 -2.69 -6.89 -0.25
C TYR A 150 -3.77 -6.99 0.83
N LEU A 151 -3.87 -8.14 1.51
CA LEU A 151 -4.88 -8.35 2.56
C LEU A 151 -4.59 -7.51 3.80
N ALA A 152 -3.34 -7.50 4.27
CA ALA A 152 -2.92 -6.76 5.46
C ALA A 152 -3.03 -5.25 5.24
N SER A 153 -2.62 -4.73 4.08
CA SER A 153 -2.75 -3.30 3.76
C SER A 153 -4.20 -2.85 3.73
N ALA A 154 -5.10 -3.61 3.10
CA ALA A 154 -6.53 -3.31 3.10
C ALA A 154 -7.10 -3.24 4.54
N PHE A 155 -6.76 -4.22 5.38
CA PHE A 155 -7.17 -4.26 6.78
C PHE A 155 -6.62 -3.08 7.59
N PHE A 156 -5.31 -2.84 7.56
CA PHE A 156 -4.67 -1.78 8.34
C PHE A 156 -5.07 -0.38 7.85
N SER A 157 -5.27 -0.19 6.54
CA SER A 157 -5.82 1.05 6.00
C SER A 157 -7.22 1.33 6.54
N LEU A 158 -8.10 0.33 6.60
CA LEU A 158 -9.43 0.48 7.17
C LEU A 158 -9.36 0.87 8.65
N VAL A 159 -8.55 0.16 9.44
CA VAL A 159 -8.35 0.46 10.88
C VAL A 159 -7.82 1.89 11.06
N PHE A 160 -6.83 2.29 10.26
CA PHE A 160 -6.29 3.65 10.28
C PHE A 160 -7.37 4.71 9.97
N LEU A 161 -8.18 4.53 8.94
CA LEU A 161 -9.25 5.46 8.60
C LEU A 161 -10.31 5.55 9.71
N LEU A 162 -10.63 4.44 10.38
CA LEU A 162 -11.51 4.43 11.55
C LEU A 162 -10.92 5.21 12.73
N ILE A 163 -9.61 5.09 12.97
CA ILE A 163 -8.90 5.88 13.99
C ILE A 163 -8.96 7.37 13.66
N VAL A 164 -8.70 7.75 12.40
CA VAL A 164 -8.81 9.14 11.92
C VAL A 164 -10.21 9.69 12.16
N ASN A 165 -11.26 8.94 11.78
CA ASN A 165 -12.65 9.37 12.00
C ASN A 165 -12.97 9.55 13.50
N ARG A 166 -12.51 8.63 14.36
CA ARG A 166 -12.68 8.73 15.82
C ARG A 166 -11.94 9.93 16.39
N GLN A 167 -10.73 10.20 15.92
CA GLN A 167 -9.94 11.37 16.33
C GLN A 167 -10.69 12.66 16.01
N ARG A 168 -11.30 12.77 14.82
CA ARG A 168 -12.14 13.92 14.46
C ARG A 168 -13.33 14.10 15.40
N SER A 169 -14.00 13.00 15.78
CA SER A 169 -15.13 13.08 16.74
C SER A 169 -14.68 13.61 18.09
N ARG A 170 -13.53 13.14 18.60
CA ARG A 170 -12.98 13.60 19.88
C ARG A 170 -12.57 15.07 19.84
N LEU A 171 -12.04 15.55 18.73
CA LEU A 171 -11.71 16.97 18.56
C LEU A 171 -12.98 17.83 18.52
N ALA A 172 -14.06 17.34 17.90
CA ALA A 172 -15.32 18.08 17.83
C ALA A 172 -15.98 18.25 19.21
N LEU A 173 -15.82 17.28 20.12
CA LEU A 173 -16.35 17.35 21.49
C LEU A 173 -15.56 18.30 22.41
N LYS A 174 -14.37 18.73 22.01
CA LYS A 174 -13.51 19.62 22.81
C LYS A 174 -13.71 21.10 22.48
N ASN A 175 -14.41 21.41 21.39
CA ASN A 175 -14.72 22.75 20.92
C ASN A 175 -16.18 23.07 21.20
#